data_AF-A0A2A2KRT1-F1
#
_entry.id   AF-A0A2A2KRT1-F1
#
_cell.length_a   1.000
_cell.length_b   1.000
_cell.length_c   1.000
_cell.angle_alpha   90.00
_cell.angle_beta   90.00
_cell.angle_gamma   90.00
#
_symmetry.space_group_name_H-M   'P 1'
#
loop_
_entity.id
_entity.type
_entity.pdbx_description
1 polymer ?
#
loop_
_entity_poly.entity_id
_entity_poly.type
_entity_poly.pdbx_seq_one_letter_code
_entity_poly.pdbx_strand_id
1 'polypeptide(L)'
;MICYLEHEEKLKEAKNINNGWEYTNMCTREGQSTYISGKAAKEFMDGERGGKDYLKIAIVRNPVDRFLSGFSDKCSRITNGTLRAGDCYQCNKSMECVLETLHVRSKLYFNGNLNGHVESQRGISNIDRHLLPQSWSCDFAHHLDDYKIIKYETEDSTNVLNELFEIFKSRNVSEKSLEVSSYREQSGQKQNYS
;
A
#
# COMPACT_ATOMS: atom_id res chain seq x y z
N MET A 1 4.13 -9.25 -1.91
CA MET A 1 3.58 -9.43 -3.26
C MET A 1 3.34 -8.11 -3.94
N ILE A 2 3.79 -7.99 -5.17
CA ILE A 2 3.23 -7.12 -6.20
C ILE A 2 2.08 -7.87 -6.86
N CYS A 3 1.01 -7.15 -7.20
CA CYS A 3 -0.20 -7.66 -7.84
C CYS A 3 -0.40 -6.88 -9.14
N TYR A 4 -0.07 -7.49 -10.29
CA TYR A 4 -0.33 -6.93 -11.61
C TYR A 4 -1.82 -7.14 -11.94
N LEU A 5 -2.56 -6.05 -12.09
CA LEU A 5 -4.01 -6.09 -12.29
C LEU A 5 -4.33 -6.58 -13.71
N GLU A 6 -5.11 -7.66 -13.80
CA GLU A 6 -5.56 -8.24 -15.08
C GLU A 6 -7.04 -8.01 -15.35
N HIS A 7 -7.83 -7.73 -14.30
CA HIS A 7 -9.29 -7.68 -14.34
C HIS A 7 -9.80 -6.28 -13.97
N GLU A 8 -9.57 -5.28 -14.85
CA GLU A 8 -9.98 -3.89 -14.60
C GLU A 8 -11.50 -3.72 -14.43
N GLU A 9 -12.29 -4.60 -15.04
CA GLU A 9 -13.75 -4.66 -14.91
C GLU A 9 -14.18 -4.91 -13.46
N LYS A 10 -13.43 -5.74 -12.72
CA LYS A 10 -13.71 -6.00 -11.30
C LYS A 10 -13.42 -4.77 -10.43
N LEU A 11 -12.49 -3.90 -10.83
CA LEU A 11 -12.31 -2.61 -10.17
C LEU A 11 -13.50 -1.67 -10.38
N LYS A 12 -14.15 -1.72 -11.56
CA LYS A 12 -15.33 -0.88 -11.83
C LYS A 12 -16.54 -1.32 -11.01
N GLU A 13 -16.62 -2.60 -10.68
CA GLU A 13 -17.66 -3.20 -9.82
C GLU A 13 -17.45 -2.94 -8.33
N ALA A 14 -16.26 -2.49 -7.92
CA ALA A 14 -15.99 -2.08 -6.54
C ALA A 14 -16.81 -0.83 -6.17
N LYS A 15 -17.95 -1.05 -5.53
CA LYS A 15 -18.91 0.02 -5.20
C LYS A 15 -18.50 0.91 -4.04
N ASN A 16 -17.57 0.48 -3.18
CA ASN A 16 -17.18 1.28 -2.01
C ASN A 16 -15.71 1.02 -1.62
N ILE A 17 -14.88 2.06 -1.76
CA ILE A 17 -13.45 2.05 -1.41
C ILE A 17 -13.27 2.08 0.13
N ASN A 18 -14.29 2.49 0.89
CA ASN A 18 -14.23 2.66 2.34
C ASN A 18 -14.50 1.38 3.15
N ASN A 19 -15.07 0.33 2.52
CA ASN A 19 -15.45 -0.91 3.24
C ASN A 19 -14.31 -1.94 3.37
N GLY A 20 -13.07 -1.54 3.08
CA GLY A 20 -11.88 -2.38 3.22
C GLY A 20 -11.52 -3.10 1.93
N TRP A 21 -10.21 -3.15 1.70
CA TRP A 21 -9.58 -3.75 0.51
C TRP A 21 -9.44 -5.27 0.68
N GLU A 22 -10.54 -6.00 0.80
CA GLU A 22 -10.50 -7.47 0.63
C GLU A 22 -10.78 -7.81 -0.84
N TYR A 23 -9.80 -7.55 -1.69
CA TYR A 23 -9.84 -8.01 -3.07
C TYR A 23 -9.03 -9.29 -3.23
N THR A 24 -9.60 -10.39 -2.78
CA THR A 24 -9.19 -11.71 -3.27
C THR A 24 -9.43 -11.73 -4.78
N ASN A 25 -8.39 -12.04 -5.57
CA ASN A 25 -8.44 -12.30 -7.02
C ASN A 25 -8.43 -11.08 -7.97
N MET A 26 -7.80 -9.96 -7.58
CA MET A 26 -7.54 -8.83 -8.50
C MET A 26 -6.38 -9.09 -9.48
N CYS A 27 -5.37 -9.82 -9.04
CA CYS A 27 -4.34 -10.43 -9.87
C CYS A 27 -4.55 -11.95 -9.89
N THR A 28 -4.22 -12.57 -11.01
CA THR A 28 -4.06 -14.02 -11.09
C THR A 28 -2.85 -14.46 -10.29
N ARG A 29 -2.68 -15.77 -10.11
CA ARG A 29 -1.46 -16.31 -9.46
C ARG A 29 -0.22 -15.98 -10.30
N GLU A 30 -0.37 -15.93 -11.61
CA GLU A 30 0.66 -15.58 -12.59
C GLU A 30 1.00 -14.09 -12.54
N GLY A 31 0.02 -13.23 -12.27
CA GLY A 31 0.18 -11.79 -12.05
C GLY A 31 0.73 -11.42 -10.67
N GLN A 32 1.09 -12.39 -9.82
CA GLN A 32 1.73 -12.14 -8.54
C GLN A 32 3.25 -12.21 -8.67
N SER A 33 3.95 -11.25 -8.06
CA SER A 33 5.42 -11.27 -8.02
C SER A 33 5.98 -10.86 -6.68
N THR A 34 7.13 -11.43 -6.33
CA THR A 34 7.89 -11.01 -5.15
C THR A 34 8.88 -9.90 -5.48
N TYR A 35 9.22 -9.69 -6.76
CA TYR A 35 10.26 -8.76 -7.21
C TYR A 35 9.71 -7.87 -8.33
N ILE A 36 10.13 -6.60 -8.35
CA ILE A 36 9.79 -5.64 -9.42
C ILE A 36 10.30 -6.13 -10.79
N SER A 37 11.33 -6.98 -10.84
CA SER A 37 11.92 -7.55 -12.05
C SER A 37 11.59 -9.05 -12.26
N GLY A 38 10.60 -9.57 -11.52
CA GLY A 38 10.20 -10.99 -11.56
C GLY A 38 9.54 -11.42 -12.86
N LYS A 39 9.12 -12.69 -12.94
CA LYS A 39 8.48 -13.24 -14.16
C LYS A 39 7.25 -12.42 -14.60
N ALA A 40 6.34 -12.14 -13.68
CA ALA A 40 5.15 -11.33 -13.95
C ALA A 40 5.54 -9.93 -14.46
N ALA A 41 6.54 -9.28 -13.85
CA ALA A 41 7.04 -7.99 -14.31
C ALA A 41 7.45 -8.00 -15.79
N LYS A 42 8.19 -9.03 -16.22
CA LYS A 42 8.62 -9.16 -17.62
C LYS A 42 7.43 -9.36 -18.57
N GLU A 43 6.41 -10.11 -18.14
CA GLU A 43 5.22 -10.36 -18.96
C GLU A 43 4.29 -9.13 -19.05
N PHE A 44 4.18 -8.36 -17.96
CA PHE A 44 3.27 -7.21 -17.86
C PHE A 44 3.90 -5.86 -18.20
N MET A 45 5.22 -5.70 -18.03
CA MET A 45 5.93 -4.45 -18.33
C MET A 45 6.75 -4.53 -19.62
N ASP A 46 7.34 -5.70 -19.93
CA ASP A 46 8.23 -5.86 -21.09
C ASP A 46 7.60 -6.68 -22.25
N GLY A 47 6.42 -7.25 -22.06
CA GLY A 47 5.72 -8.13 -23.01
C GLY A 47 4.61 -7.47 -23.83
N GLU A 48 3.95 -8.21 -24.73
CA GLU A 48 2.85 -7.71 -25.59
C GLU A 48 1.61 -7.21 -24.81
N ARG A 49 1.45 -7.62 -23.54
CA ARG A 49 0.38 -7.17 -22.64
C ARG A 49 0.68 -5.81 -22.00
N GLY A 50 1.93 -5.37 -22.07
CA GLY A 50 2.44 -4.17 -21.44
C GLY A 50 2.85 -3.11 -22.46
N GLY A 51 2.37 -1.87 -22.30
CA GLY A 51 2.91 -0.74 -23.05
C GLY A 51 4.38 -0.51 -22.68
N LYS A 52 5.25 -0.25 -23.66
CA LYS A 52 6.70 -0.03 -23.46
C LYS A 52 7.09 1.22 -22.63
N ASP A 53 6.15 1.86 -21.93
CA ASP A 53 6.34 3.12 -21.19
C ASP A 53 5.42 3.17 -19.94
N TYR A 54 5.69 2.31 -18.97
CA TYR A 54 5.04 2.38 -17.66
C TYR A 54 5.69 3.46 -16.80
N LEU A 55 4.88 4.39 -16.29
CA LEU A 55 5.29 5.27 -15.21
C LEU A 55 5.07 4.55 -13.87
N LYS A 56 6.16 4.30 -13.14
CA LYS A 56 6.07 3.79 -11.78
C LYS A 56 5.90 4.97 -10.82
N ILE A 57 4.88 4.93 -9.97
CA ILE A 57 4.58 5.99 -8.99
C ILE A 57 4.63 5.36 -7.60
N ALA A 58 5.29 6.03 -6.66
CA ALA A 58 5.27 5.66 -5.25
C ALA A 58 4.82 6.84 -4.41
N ILE A 59 3.77 6.63 -3.63
CA ILE A 59 3.27 7.61 -2.66
C ILE A 59 3.93 7.33 -1.32
N VAL A 60 4.78 8.26 -0.88
CA VAL A 60 5.59 8.11 0.33
C VAL A 60 5.03 9.00 1.44
N ARG A 61 4.68 8.40 2.58
CA ARG A 61 4.24 9.10 3.78
C ARG A 61 5.42 9.39 4.70
N ASN A 62 5.32 10.42 5.53
CA ASN A 62 6.23 10.60 6.66
C ASN A 62 6.25 9.33 7.53
N PRO A 63 7.44 8.80 7.90
CA PRO A 63 7.54 7.57 8.68
C PRO A 63 6.88 7.67 10.06
N VAL A 64 6.89 8.85 10.70
CA VAL A 64 6.24 9.09 11.99
C VAL A 64 4.72 9.00 11.84
N ASP A 65 4.14 9.72 10.88
CA ASP A 65 2.69 9.68 10.61
C ASP A 65 2.21 8.27 10.25
N ARG A 66 3.02 7.56 9.47
CA ARG A 66 2.74 6.17 9.12
C ARG A 66 2.75 5.26 10.33
N PHE A 67 3.76 5.39 11.20
CA PHE A 67 3.83 4.64 12.45
C PHE A 67 2.61 4.94 13.34
N LEU A 68 2.29 6.21 13.58
CA LEU A 68 1.16 6.61 14.42
C LEU A 68 -0.18 6.09 13.86
N SER A 69 -0.37 6.19 12.54
CA SER A 69 -1.54 5.64 11.85
C SER A 69 -1.63 4.12 11.99
N GLY A 70 -0.52 3.41 11.80
CA GLY A 70 -0.45 1.95 11.94
C GLY A 70 -0.68 1.47 13.38
N PHE A 71 -0.08 2.16 14.36
CA PHE A 71 -0.29 1.89 15.78
C PHE A 71 -1.75 2.15 16.16
N SER A 72 -2.32 3.28 15.77
CA SER A 72 -3.71 3.62 16.07
C SER A 72 -4.68 2.57 15.49
N ASP A 73 -4.50 2.16 14.24
CA ASP A 73 -5.39 1.19 13.59
C ASP A 73 -5.22 -0.25 14.12
N LYS A 74 -3.98 -0.69 14.38
CA LYS A 74 -3.70 -2.09 14.72
C LYS A 74 -3.58 -2.38 16.20
N CYS A 75 -3.27 -1.39 17.01
CA CYS A 75 -3.01 -1.56 18.45
C CYS A 75 -4.03 -0.84 19.32
N SER A 76 -4.58 0.29 18.88
CA SER A 76 -5.43 1.15 19.72
C SER A 76 -6.89 1.22 19.27
N ARG A 77 -7.25 0.62 18.13
CA ARG A 77 -8.61 0.70 17.58
C ARG A 77 -9.62 -0.10 18.42
N ILE A 78 -10.61 0.62 18.96
CA ILE A 78 -11.78 0.06 19.63
C ILE A 78 -12.90 -0.09 18.59
N THR A 79 -13.53 -1.27 18.49
CA THR A 79 -14.63 -1.51 17.55
C THR A 79 -15.82 -2.08 18.35
N ASN A 80 -17.00 -1.48 18.27
CA ASN A 80 -18.21 -1.94 19.00
C ASN A 80 -17.98 -2.14 20.52
N GLY A 81 -17.27 -1.21 21.17
CA GLY A 81 -16.96 -1.29 22.61
C GLY A 81 -16.00 -2.42 23.00
N THR A 82 -15.52 -3.21 22.04
CA THR A 82 -14.54 -4.29 22.26
C THR A 82 -13.24 -3.97 21.52
N LEU A 83 -12.13 -4.31 22.14
CA LEU A 83 -10.83 -4.17 21.49
C LEU A 83 -10.75 -5.23 20.38
N ARG A 84 -10.45 -4.78 19.16
CA ARG A 84 -10.08 -5.73 18.12
C ARG A 84 -8.77 -6.37 18.57
N ALA A 85 -8.77 -7.68 18.75
CA ALA A 85 -7.59 -8.47 19.13
C ALA A 85 -6.59 -8.55 17.96
N GLY A 86 -6.07 -7.40 17.53
CA GLY A 86 -4.82 -7.35 16.80
C GLY A 86 -3.73 -7.60 17.84
N ASP A 87 -2.92 -8.63 17.62
CA ASP A 87 -2.00 -9.14 18.65
C ASP A 87 -0.81 -8.21 18.94
N CYS A 88 -0.87 -6.92 18.54
CA CYS A 88 0.06 -5.78 18.74
C CYS A 88 1.37 -6.10 19.49
N TYR A 89 2.14 -7.05 18.97
CA TYR A 89 3.28 -7.67 19.66
C TYR A 89 3.07 -8.04 21.15
N GLN A 90 1.83 -8.28 21.58
CA GLN A 90 1.43 -8.52 22.98
C GLN A 90 1.78 -7.36 23.92
N CYS A 91 1.92 -6.15 23.38
CA CYS A 91 2.36 -4.97 24.11
C CYS A 91 1.25 -4.26 24.92
N ASN A 92 0.02 -4.79 24.93
CA ASN A 92 -1.12 -4.19 25.64
C ASN A 92 -1.24 -2.66 25.46
N LYS A 93 -1.06 -2.18 24.22
CA LYS A 93 -1.10 -0.76 23.82
C LYS A 93 0.06 0.12 24.31
N SER A 94 1.11 -0.43 24.93
CA SER A 94 2.33 0.33 25.21
C SER A 94 3.05 0.66 23.91
N MET A 95 3.10 1.94 23.55
CA MET A 95 3.82 2.41 22.37
C MET A 95 5.32 2.12 22.48
N GLU A 96 5.88 2.25 23.68
CA GLU A 96 7.28 1.92 23.99
C GLU A 96 7.58 0.45 23.66
N CYS A 97 6.79 -0.49 24.19
CA CYS A 97 6.94 -1.91 23.89
C CYS A 97 6.81 -2.21 22.39
N VAL A 98 5.89 -1.53 21.69
CA VAL A 98 5.72 -1.69 20.24
C VAL A 98 6.96 -1.23 19.50
N LEU A 99 7.54 -0.08 19.87
CA LEU A 99 8.75 0.44 19.25
C LEU A 99 9.96 -0.46 19.51
N GLU A 100 10.13 -0.94 20.75
CA GLU A 100 11.20 -1.87 21.11
C GLU A 100 11.08 -3.18 20.33
N THR A 101 9.88 -3.75 20.27
CA THR A 101 9.64 -4.99 19.52
C THR A 101 9.83 -4.76 18.02
N LEU A 102 9.33 -3.66 17.47
CA LEU A 102 9.52 -3.29 16.06
C LEU A 102 11.01 -3.14 15.73
N HIS A 103 11.82 -2.58 16.63
CA HIS A 103 13.26 -2.47 16.47
C HIS A 103 13.95 -3.84 16.43
N VAL A 104 13.60 -4.75 17.35
CA VAL A 104 14.12 -6.14 17.32
C VAL A 104 13.72 -6.85 16.03
N ARG A 105 12.46 -6.73 15.62
CA ARG A 105 11.94 -7.33 14.39
C ARG A 105 12.62 -6.75 13.14
N SER A 106 12.90 -5.45 13.14
CA SER A 106 13.66 -4.78 12.08
C SER A 106 15.06 -5.36 11.91
N LYS A 107 15.77 -5.62 13.00
CA LYS A 107 17.09 -6.28 12.96
C LYS A 107 17.00 -7.70 12.41
N LEU A 108 15.98 -8.47 12.81
CA LEU A 108 15.77 -9.81 12.28
C LEU A 108 15.48 -9.80 10.79
N TYR A 109 14.72 -8.82 10.31
CA TYR A 109 14.46 -8.61 8.89
C TYR A 109 15.74 -8.30 8.12
N PHE A 110 16.54 -7.34 8.61
CA PHE A 110 17.78 -6.94 7.96
C PHE A 110 18.82 -8.07 7.88
N ASN A 111 18.89 -8.90 8.92
CA ASN A 111 19.83 -10.02 8.99
C ASN A 111 19.34 -11.27 8.23
N GLY A 112 18.23 -11.19 7.49
CA GLY A 112 17.66 -12.32 6.73
C GLY A 112 16.99 -13.40 7.59
N ASN A 113 16.91 -13.20 8.92
CA ASN A 113 16.30 -14.14 9.87
C ASN A 113 14.77 -14.07 9.86
N LEU A 114 14.20 -12.94 9.46
CA LEU A 114 12.85 -12.88 8.91
C LEU A 114 13.01 -12.80 7.39
N ASN A 115 12.33 -13.69 6.66
CA ASN A 115 12.35 -13.71 5.21
C ASN A 115 11.73 -12.43 4.64
N GLY A 116 12.49 -11.35 4.61
CA GLY A 116 12.06 -10.08 4.03
C GLY A 116 11.84 -10.17 2.52
N HIS A 117 12.54 -11.10 1.88
CA HIS A 117 12.52 -11.34 0.44
C HIS A 117 11.67 -12.56 0.04
N VAL A 118 11.16 -13.35 1.00
CA VAL A 118 10.42 -14.59 0.70
C VAL A 118 9.10 -14.59 1.46
N GLU A 119 8.05 -14.32 0.69
CA GLU A 119 6.64 -14.37 1.04
C GLU A 119 6.14 -15.80 1.35
N SER A 120 6.87 -16.58 2.15
CA SER A 120 6.19 -17.69 2.82
C SER A 120 5.37 -17.04 3.92
N GLN A 121 4.06 -17.20 3.83
CA GLN A 121 3.02 -16.60 4.68
C GLN A 121 3.13 -16.95 6.18
N ARG A 122 4.27 -17.49 6.64
CA ARG A 122 4.50 -17.99 8.00
C ARG A 122 5.43 -17.10 8.84
N GLY A 123 6.02 -16.02 8.28
CA GLY A 123 7.03 -15.20 9.00
C GLY A 123 6.69 -13.72 9.25
N ILE A 124 5.86 -13.10 8.40
CA ILE A 124 5.52 -11.68 8.49
C ILE A 124 4.09 -11.55 9.00
N SER A 125 3.95 -11.05 10.23
CA SER A 125 2.66 -10.85 10.88
C SER A 125 1.86 -9.72 10.23
N ASN A 126 0.55 -9.66 10.47
CA ASN A 126 -0.28 -8.56 9.97
C ASN A 126 0.24 -7.20 10.48
N ILE A 127 0.69 -7.14 11.74
CA ILE A 127 1.23 -5.92 12.34
C ILE A 127 2.55 -5.48 11.67
N ASP A 128 3.42 -6.42 11.27
CA ASP A 128 4.64 -6.09 10.51
C ASP A 128 4.34 -5.37 9.21
N ARG A 129 3.32 -5.83 8.47
CA ARG A 129 2.94 -5.21 7.18
C ARG A 129 2.52 -3.75 7.33
N HIS A 130 2.08 -3.35 8.52
CA HIS A 130 1.66 -1.99 8.81
C HIS A 130 2.80 -1.15 9.37
N LEU A 131 3.65 -1.73 10.23
CA LEU A 131 4.66 -0.99 10.99
C LEU A 131 6.09 -1.08 10.43
N LEU A 132 6.49 -2.18 9.77
CA LEU A 132 7.81 -2.25 9.15
C LEU A 132 7.87 -1.33 7.91
N PRO A 133 9.07 -0.82 7.56
CA PRO A 133 9.26 -0.04 6.35
C PRO A 133 8.80 -0.81 5.10
N GLN A 134 7.83 -0.24 4.37
CA GLN A 134 7.33 -0.86 3.14
C GLN A 134 8.38 -0.89 2.03
N SER A 135 9.36 0.01 2.06
CA SER A 135 10.49 0.05 1.12
C SER A 135 11.40 -1.17 1.19
N TRP A 136 11.28 -2.00 2.23
CA TRP A 136 12.02 -3.25 2.34
C TRP A 136 11.36 -4.39 1.56
N SER A 137 10.11 -4.21 1.15
CA SER A 137 9.38 -5.19 0.34
C SER A 137 9.69 -5.03 -1.14
N CYS A 138 9.54 -6.12 -1.89
CA CYS A 138 9.49 -6.12 -3.34
C CYS A 138 10.73 -5.55 -4.06
N ASP A 139 11.89 -5.55 -3.40
CA ASP A 139 13.14 -4.99 -3.93
C ASP A 139 13.08 -3.49 -4.23
N PHE A 140 12.15 -2.78 -3.58
CA PHE A 140 11.88 -1.37 -3.86
C PHE A 140 13.10 -0.48 -3.67
N ALA A 141 13.96 -0.76 -2.68
CA ALA A 141 15.15 0.03 -2.42
C ALA A 141 16.13 0.09 -3.62
N HIS A 142 16.30 -1.01 -4.37
CA HIS A 142 17.18 -1.05 -5.54
C HIS A 142 16.54 -0.43 -6.79
N HIS A 143 15.23 -0.18 -6.74
CA HIS A 143 14.44 0.37 -7.84
C HIS A 143 13.91 1.78 -7.54
N LEU A 144 14.35 2.44 -6.47
CA LEU A 144 13.79 3.71 -6.02
C LEU A 144 13.82 4.78 -7.13
N ASP A 145 14.91 4.82 -7.90
CA ASP A 145 15.11 5.77 -9.00
C ASP A 145 14.19 5.50 -10.21
N ASP A 146 13.59 4.32 -10.29
CA ASP A 146 12.60 4.01 -11.33
C ASP A 146 11.24 4.67 -11.07
N TYR A 147 11.01 5.22 -9.86
CA TYR A 147 9.72 5.74 -9.43
C TYR A 147 9.67 7.26 -9.41
N LYS A 148 8.57 7.82 -9.90
CA LYS A 148 8.13 9.16 -9.53
C LYS A 148 7.61 9.12 -8.08
N ILE A 149 8.35 9.76 -7.18
CA ILE A 149 7.96 9.88 -5.77
C ILE A 149 6.98 11.05 -5.60
N ILE A 150 5.81 10.75 -5.05
CA ILE A 150 4.82 11.72 -4.59
C ILE A 150 4.82 11.69 -3.07
N LYS A 151 5.03 12.84 -2.43
CA LYS A 151 5.05 12.90 -0.96
C LYS A 151 3.64 13.12 -0.45
N TYR A 152 3.14 12.23 0.39
CA TYR A 152 1.88 12.42 1.10
C TYR A 152 2.12 13.20 2.38
N GLU A 153 1.42 14.30 2.53
CA GLU A 153 1.40 15.12 3.73
C GLU A 153 0.07 14.89 4.46
N THR A 154 0.14 14.60 5.76
CA THR A 154 -1.07 14.27 6.55
C THR A 154 -1.98 15.49 6.71
N GLU A 155 -1.39 16.69 6.77
CA GLU A 155 -2.11 17.95 6.93
C GLU A 155 -2.78 18.42 5.63
N ASP A 156 -2.19 18.08 4.48
CA ASP A 156 -2.73 18.40 3.16
C ASP A 156 -2.50 17.24 2.19
N SER A 157 -3.50 16.38 2.05
CA SER A 157 -3.48 15.27 1.10
C SER A 157 -3.87 15.67 -0.33
N THR A 158 -4.25 16.93 -0.56
CA THR A 158 -4.66 17.39 -1.90
C THR A 158 -3.47 17.43 -2.85
N ASN A 159 -2.25 17.59 -2.33
CA ASN A 159 -1.02 17.58 -3.10
C ASN A 159 -0.85 16.28 -3.91
N VAL A 160 -1.18 15.12 -3.32
CA VAL A 160 -1.10 13.81 -3.96
C VAL A 160 -2.07 13.72 -5.11
N LEU A 161 -3.31 14.18 -4.91
CA LEU A 161 -4.34 14.17 -5.96
C LEU A 161 -3.96 15.10 -7.12
N ASN A 162 -3.45 16.30 -6.80
CA ASN A 162 -2.99 17.26 -7.79
C ASN A 162 -1.85 16.67 -8.63
N GLU A 163 -0.83 16.09 -8.00
CA GLU A 163 0.29 15.44 -8.70
C GLU A 163 -0.19 14.26 -9.56
N LEU A 164 -1.10 13.43 -9.05
CA LEU A 164 -1.68 12.33 -9.83
C LEU A 164 -2.47 12.84 -11.04
N PHE A 165 -3.28 13.89 -10.89
CA PHE A 165 -4.03 14.46 -12.01
C PHE A 165 -3.13 15.07 -13.06
N GLU A 166 -2.07 15.77 -12.67
CA GLU A 166 -1.09 16.30 -13.63
C GLU A 166 -0.37 15.18 -14.38
N ILE A 167 -0.01 14.09 -13.69
CA ILE A 167 0.52 12.89 -14.32
C ILE A 167 -0.48 12.31 -15.33
N PHE A 168 -1.74 12.12 -14.95
CA PHE A 168 -2.76 11.56 -15.83
C PHE A 168 -3.02 12.43 -17.07
N LYS A 169 -3.07 13.76 -16.91
CA LYS A 169 -3.16 14.71 -18.03
C LYS A 169 -1.95 14.59 -18.95
N SER A 170 -0.73 14.53 -18.40
CA SER A 170 0.49 14.38 -19.20
C SER A 170 0.55 13.08 -20.01
N ARG A 171 -0.22 12.07 -19.58
CA ARG A 171 -0.38 10.77 -20.26
C ARG A 171 -1.66 10.68 -21.10
N ASN A 172 -2.29 11.81 -21.41
CA ASN A 172 -3.49 11.91 -22.25
C ASN A 172 -4.71 11.12 -21.73
N VAL A 173 -4.82 10.94 -20.40
CA VAL A 173 -6.05 10.40 -19.80
C VAL A 173 -7.18 11.42 -19.99
N SER A 174 -8.33 10.97 -20.51
CA SER A 174 -9.44 11.87 -20.86
C SER A 174 -10.01 12.59 -19.63
N GLU A 175 -10.37 13.87 -19.78
CA GLU A 175 -10.90 14.71 -18.70
C GLU A 175 -12.20 14.12 -18.11
N LYS A 176 -13.06 13.53 -18.95
CA LYS A 176 -14.26 12.79 -18.53
C LYS A 176 -13.94 11.64 -17.56
N SER A 177 -12.80 10.98 -17.69
CA SER A 177 -12.37 9.91 -16.77
C SER A 177 -11.89 10.49 -15.43
N LEU A 178 -11.35 11.71 -15.43
CA LEU A 178 -10.83 12.37 -14.23
C LEU A 178 -11.97 13.01 -13.41
N GLU A 179 -12.99 13.56 -14.06
CA GLU A 179 -14.16 14.14 -13.38
C GLU A 179 -14.89 13.13 -12.50
N VAL A 180 -15.12 11.90 -12.99
CA VAL A 180 -15.79 10.82 -12.22
C VAL A 180 -15.05 10.50 -10.92
N SER A 181 -13.72 10.62 -10.90
CA SER A 181 -12.89 10.39 -9.70
C SER A 181 -13.08 11.49 -8.67
N SER A 182 -13.12 12.76 -9.09
CA SER A 182 -13.31 13.91 -8.19
C SER A 182 -14.67 13.88 -7.46
N TYR A 183 -15.75 13.45 -8.14
CA TYR A 183 -17.08 13.33 -7.54
C TYR A 183 -17.18 12.19 -6.50
N ARG A 184 -16.43 11.09 -6.69
CA ARG A 184 -16.41 9.97 -5.74
C ARG A 184 -15.62 10.30 -4.46
N GLU A 185 -14.59 11.13 -4.56
CA GLU A 185 -13.81 11.59 -3.40
C GLU A 185 -14.61 12.54 -2.50
N GLN A 186 -15.32 13.51 -3.09
CA GLN A 186 -16.16 14.45 -2.33
C GLN A 186 -17.33 13.77 -1.62
N SER A 187 -17.85 12.67 -2.16
CA SER A 187 -18.91 11.88 -1.51
C SER A 187 -18.37 10.95 -0.41
N GLY A 188 -17.12 10.49 -0.51
CA GLY A 188 -16.44 9.71 0.53
C GLY A 188 -16.03 10.54 1.76
N GLN A 189 -15.59 11.80 1.58
CA GLN A 189 -15.24 12.69 2.70
C GLN A 189 -16.45 13.06 3.56
N LYS A 190 -17.67 13.11 3.00
CA LYS A 190 -18.90 13.42 3.75
C LYS A 190 -19.35 12.30 4.69
N GLN A 191 -18.81 11.08 4.58
CA GLN A 191 -19.19 9.95 5.43
C GLN A 191 -18.33 9.77 6.69
N ASN A 192 -17.26 10.57 6.86
CA ASN A 192 -16.33 10.43 7.99
C ASN A 192 -16.57 11.42 9.15
N TYR A 193 -17.69 12.14 9.14
CA TYR A 193 -18.14 13.01 10.24
C TYR A 193 -19.65 12.86 10.46
N SER A 194 -20.09 11.73 11.01
CA SER A 194 -21.39 11.57 11.67
C SER A 194 -21.33 10.42 12.67
#